data_AF-A0A060YG57-F1
#
_entry.id   AF-A0A060YG57-F1
#
_cell.length_a   1.000
_cell.length_b   1.000
_cell.length_c   1.000
_cell.angle_alpha   90.00
_cell.angle_beta   90.00
_cell.angle_gamma   90.00
#
_symmetry.space_group_name_H-M   'P 1'
#
loop_
_entity.id
_entity.type
_entity.pdbx_description
1 polymer ?
#
loop_
_entity_poly.entity_id
_entity_poly.type
_entity_poly.pdbx_seq_one_letter_code
_entity_poly.pdbx_strand_id
1 'polypeptide(L)'
;MSHYLRVFNFLWRAKRMEYILTDIWKGQMCNAKLLKSMPELSGVLHQCHILANEMVHFIHQMQYYITFEVLECCWDELWNKVEKAQDLDHIIAAHEGFLDSVISRCLLDTNSRSLLNQLRAIFDQIIEFQSAQDSLYRSALEELTLRLQYEERKKQRDSEVEGSGLEVD
;
A
#
# COMPACT_ATOMS: atom_id res chain seq x y z
N MET A 1 15.19 -24.05 9.83
CA MET A 1 15.40 -23.11 8.70
C MET A 1 14.14 -22.90 7.84
N SER A 2 13.42 -23.94 7.42
CA SER A 2 12.18 -23.81 6.61
C SER A 2 11.09 -22.94 7.26
N HIS A 3 10.89 -23.10 8.58
CA HIS A 3 9.93 -22.33 9.39
C HIS A 3 10.21 -20.81 9.34
N TYR A 4 11.45 -20.40 9.61
CA TYR A 4 11.87 -19.00 9.53
C TYR A 4 11.68 -18.40 8.14
N LEU A 5 12.06 -19.12 7.08
CA LEU A 5 11.87 -18.63 5.71
C LEU A 5 10.39 -18.40 5.40
N ARG A 6 9.52 -19.28 5.90
CA ARG A 6 8.07 -19.16 5.71
C ARG A 6 7.51 -17.92 6.41
N VAL A 7 7.91 -17.68 7.66
CA VAL A 7 7.55 -16.47 8.43
C VAL A 7 8.08 -15.23 7.73
N PHE A 8 9.37 -15.24 7.36
CA PHE A 8 10.01 -14.12 6.66
C PHE A 8 9.28 -13.76 5.37
N ASN A 9 8.94 -14.73 4.52
CA ASN A 9 8.22 -14.49 3.27
C ASN A 9 6.84 -13.85 3.49
N PHE A 10 6.15 -14.21 4.58
CA PHE A 10 4.88 -13.61 4.95
C PHE A 10 5.06 -12.16 5.43
N LEU A 11 5.99 -11.93 6.36
CA LEU A 11 6.30 -10.60 6.88
C LEU A 11 6.78 -9.65 5.77
N TRP A 12 7.61 -10.17 4.86
CA TRP A 12 8.11 -9.41 3.72
C TRP A 12 6.97 -8.99 2.78
N ARG A 13 6.02 -9.88 2.50
CA ARG A 13 4.82 -9.55 1.71
C ARG A 13 3.98 -8.48 2.40
N ALA A 14 3.73 -8.60 3.71
CA ALA A 14 3.01 -7.59 4.48
C ALA A 14 3.73 -6.22 4.42
N LYS A 15 5.05 -6.20 4.62
CA LYS A 15 5.85 -4.96 4.54
C LYS A 15 5.84 -4.35 3.14
N ARG A 16 5.85 -5.19 2.09
CA ARG A 16 5.71 -4.73 0.70
C ARG A 16 4.37 -4.02 0.47
N MET A 17 3.27 -4.50 1.05
CA MET A 17 1.95 -3.86 0.89
C MET A 17 1.93 -2.46 1.51
N GLU A 18 2.50 -2.28 2.70
CA GLU A 18 2.65 -0.96 3.33
C GLU A 18 3.46 0.00 2.45
N TYR A 19 4.56 -0.48 1.86
CA TYR A 19 5.38 0.32 0.96
C TYR A 19 4.62 0.76 -0.29
N ILE A 20 3.89 -0.16 -0.93
CA ILE A 20 3.05 0.14 -2.10
C ILE A 20 1.99 1.20 -1.74
N LEU A 21 1.29 1.03 -0.61
CA LEU A 21 0.27 1.98 -0.19
C LEU A 21 0.84 3.36 0.15
N THR A 22 2.07 3.41 0.69
CA THR A 22 2.79 4.68 0.90
C THR A 22 3.07 5.38 -0.43
N ASP A 23 3.47 4.63 -1.46
CA ASP A 23 3.72 5.18 -2.79
C ASP A 23 2.42 5.68 -3.46
N ILE A 24 1.34 4.91 -3.36
CA ILE A 24 0.00 5.31 -3.77
C ILE A 24 -0.42 6.62 -3.11
N TRP A 25 -0.25 6.73 -1.79
CA TRP A 25 -0.62 7.94 -1.05
C TRP A 25 0.18 9.16 -1.52
N LYS A 26 1.48 9.00 -1.79
CA LYS A 26 2.30 10.08 -2.37
C LYS A 26 1.78 10.50 -3.75
N GLY A 27 1.53 9.53 -4.64
CA GLY A 27 0.98 9.79 -5.96
C GLY A 27 -0.37 10.51 -5.90
N GLN A 28 -1.25 10.08 -4.99
CA GLN A 28 -2.52 10.71 -4.68
C GLN A 28 -2.35 12.20 -4.29
N MET A 29 -1.46 12.51 -3.36
CA MET A 29 -1.23 13.89 -2.90
C MET A 29 -0.62 14.79 -3.99
N CYS A 30 0.23 14.24 -4.85
CA CYS A 30 0.81 14.96 -5.98
C CYS A 30 -0.23 15.22 -7.08
N ASN A 31 -0.92 14.17 -7.54
CA ASN A 31 -1.82 14.23 -8.69
C ASN A 31 -3.11 15.00 -8.39
N ALA A 32 -3.63 14.93 -7.15
CA ALA A 32 -4.80 15.72 -6.74
C ALA A 32 -4.58 17.23 -6.88
N LYS A 33 -3.35 17.72 -6.71
CA LYS A 33 -3.02 19.14 -6.91
C LYS A 33 -3.01 19.52 -8.38
N LEU A 34 -2.47 18.65 -9.24
CA LEU A 34 -2.37 18.89 -10.68
C LEU A 34 -3.73 18.84 -11.37
N LEU A 35 -4.57 17.87 -10.99
CA LEU A 35 -5.87 17.62 -11.60
C LEU A 35 -6.99 18.52 -11.05
N LYS A 36 -6.67 19.53 -10.23
CA LYS A 36 -7.64 20.42 -9.61
C LYS A 36 -8.48 21.21 -10.64
N SER A 37 -7.94 21.46 -11.84
CA SER A 37 -8.62 22.14 -12.94
C SER A 37 -9.64 21.25 -13.68
N MET A 38 -9.73 19.96 -13.36
CA MET A 38 -10.66 19.00 -13.98
C MET A 38 -11.73 18.55 -12.98
N PRO A 39 -12.78 19.35 -12.73
CA PRO A 39 -13.79 19.07 -11.71
C PRO A 39 -14.54 17.75 -11.94
N GLU A 40 -14.67 17.30 -13.19
CA GLU A 40 -15.30 16.03 -13.55
C GLU A 40 -14.58 14.80 -12.94
N LEU A 41 -13.29 14.90 -12.63
CA LEU A 41 -12.52 13.83 -12.00
C LEU A 41 -12.61 13.86 -10.47
N SER A 42 -13.07 14.97 -9.87
CA SER A 42 -13.04 15.18 -8.41
C SER A 42 -13.72 14.06 -7.62
N GLY A 43 -14.93 13.65 -8.05
CA GLY A 43 -15.67 12.57 -7.39
C GLY A 43 -14.97 11.22 -7.46
N VAL A 44 -14.39 10.89 -8.62
CA VAL A 44 -13.65 9.64 -8.83
C VAL A 44 -12.38 9.62 -7.98
N LEU A 45 -11.60 10.71 -8.01
CA LEU A 45 -10.38 10.83 -7.22
C LEU A 45 -10.69 10.71 -5.73
N HIS A 46 -11.74 11.37 -5.25
CA HIS A 46 -12.17 11.28 -3.86
C HIS A 46 -12.48 9.84 -3.43
N GLN A 47 -13.20 9.07 -4.26
CA GLN A 47 -13.47 7.66 -3.99
C GLN A 47 -12.18 6.83 -3.96
N CYS A 48 -11.23 7.07 -4.86
CA CYS A 48 -9.92 6.42 -4.82
C CYS A 48 -9.15 6.73 -3.53
N HIS A 49 -9.21 7.97 -3.02
CA HIS A 49 -8.60 8.33 -1.74
C HIS A 49 -9.23 7.57 -0.57
N ILE A 50 -10.57 7.45 -0.53
CA ILE A 50 -11.26 6.70 0.52
C ILE A 50 -10.83 5.22 0.48
N LEU A 51 -10.88 4.58 -0.69
CA LEU A 51 -10.47 3.18 -0.84
C LEU A 51 -9.01 2.95 -0.39
N ALA A 52 -8.10 3.84 -0.81
CA ALA A 52 -6.70 3.73 -0.42
C ALA A 52 -6.52 3.88 1.10
N ASN A 53 -7.26 4.78 1.75
CA ASN A 53 -7.21 4.94 3.20
C ASN A 53 -7.72 3.70 3.95
N GLU A 54 -8.77 3.04 3.46
CA GLU A 54 -9.24 1.77 4.03
C GLU A 54 -8.18 0.67 3.93
N MET A 55 -7.51 0.56 2.77
CA MET A 55 -6.41 -0.39 2.57
C MET A 55 -5.22 -0.09 3.50
N VAL A 56 -4.85 1.19 3.65
CA VAL A 56 -3.81 1.66 4.58
C VAL A 56 -4.17 1.28 6.01
N HIS A 57 -5.40 1.55 6.43
CA HIS A 57 -5.86 1.22 7.78
C HIS A 57 -5.76 -0.29 8.03
N PHE A 58 -6.26 -1.11 7.10
CA PHE A 58 -6.19 -2.57 7.21
C PHE A 58 -4.75 -3.08 7.36
N ILE A 59 -3.84 -2.62 6.51
CA ILE A 59 -2.43 -3.04 6.56
C ILE A 59 -1.76 -2.61 7.86
N HIS A 60 -2.01 -1.39 8.34
CA HIS A 60 -1.49 -0.95 9.63
C HIS A 60 -1.99 -1.81 10.78
N GLN A 61 -3.30 -2.07 10.88
CA GLN A 61 -3.86 -2.91 11.95
C GLN A 61 -3.26 -4.32 11.93
N MET A 62 -3.08 -4.90 10.75
CA MET A 62 -2.43 -6.21 10.61
C MET A 62 -0.97 -6.19 11.06
N GLN A 63 -0.22 -5.13 10.73
CA GLN A 63 1.18 -5.00 11.16
C GLN A 63 1.31 -4.81 12.67
N TYR A 64 0.39 -4.05 13.29
CA TYR A 64 0.32 -3.92 14.73
C TYR A 64 0.09 -5.27 15.39
N TYR A 65 -0.89 -6.04 14.91
CA TYR A 65 -1.14 -7.38 15.40
C TYR A 65 0.10 -8.28 15.28
N ILE A 66 0.72 -8.34 14.10
CA ILE A 66 1.88 -9.20 13.87
C ILE A 66 3.05 -8.81 14.78
N THR A 67 3.34 -7.53 14.91
CA THR A 67 4.53 -7.06 15.63
C THR A 67 4.34 -7.15 17.14
N PHE A 68 3.23 -6.61 17.66
CA PHE A 68 3.03 -6.47 19.09
C PHE A 68 2.30 -7.65 19.71
N GLU A 69 1.27 -8.18 19.06
CA GLU A 69 0.50 -9.28 19.65
C GLU A 69 1.19 -10.63 19.41
N VAL A 70 1.81 -10.82 18.24
CA VAL A 70 2.45 -12.09 17.89
C VAL A 70 3.93 -12.10 18.24
N LEU A 71 4.75 -11.28 17.58
CA LEU A 71 6.21 -11.37 17.71
C LEU A 71 6.69 -11.02 19.12
N GLU A 72 6.23 -9.89 19.69
CA GLU A 72 6.65 -9.46 21.03
C GLU A 72 6.21 -10.47 22.11
N CYS A 73 4.94 -10.88 22.11
CA CYS A 73 4.45 -11.86 23.10
C CYS A 73 5.14 -13.23 22.98
N CYS A 74 5.37 -13.73 21.76
CA CYS A 74 6.07 -15.00 21.57
C CYS A 74 7.54 -14.87 21.99
N TRP A 75 8.17 -13.72 21.74
CA TRP A 75 9.54 -13.45 22.17
C TRP A 75 9.68 -13.44 23.69
N ASP A 76 8.79 -12.74 24.38
CA ASP A 76 8.75 -12.73 25.85
C ASP A 76 8.56 -14.14 26.43
N GLU A 77 7.66 -14.94 25.85
CA GLU A 77 7.46 -16.33 26.26
C GLU A 77 8.73 -17.18 26.06
N LEU A 78 9.40 -17.03 24.91
CA LEU A 78 10.67 -17.71 24.63
C LEU A 78 11.71 -17.34 25.68
N TRP A 79 11.92 -16.04 25.91
CA TRP A 79 12.95 -15.56 26.82
C TRP A 79 12.73 -16.07 28.25
N ASN A 80 11.49 -16.02 28.73
CA ASN A 80 11.09 -16.56 30.02
C ASN A 80 11.37 -18.07 30.17
N LYS A 81 11.22 -18.85 29.08
CA LYS A 81 11.54 -20.29 29.07
C LYS A 81 13.03 -20.55 29.02
N VAL A 82 13.78 -19.76 28.24
CA VAL A 82 15.24 -19.87 28.11
C VAL A 82 15.93 -19.54 29.44
N GLU A 83 15.47 -18.51 30.17
CA GLU A 83 16.04 -18.14 31.47
C GLU A 83 15.87 -19.25 32.53
N LYS A 84 14.82 -20.05 32.42
CA LYS A 84 14.50 -21.16 33.33
C LYS A 84 15.05 -22.51 32.87
N ALA A 85 15.67 -22.57 31.69
CA ALA A 85 16.15 -23.81 31.11
C ALA A 85 17.34 -24.37 31.90
N GLN A 86 17.30 -25.66 32.18
CA GLN A 86 18.34 -26.35 32.97
C GLN A 86 19.45 -26.94 32.11
N ASP A 87 19.16 -27.19 30.84
CA ASP A 87 20.05 -27.79 29.87
C ASP A 87 19.73 -27.29 28.45
N LEU A 88 20.52 -27.75 27.47
CA LEU A 88 20.37 -27.38 26.07
C LEU A 88 19.06 -27.90 25.47
N ASP A 89 18.57 -29.06 25.90
CA ASP A 89 17.36 -29.66 25.33
C ASP A 89 16.13 -28.83 25.69
N HIS A 90 16.08 -28.26 26.89
CA HIS A 90 15.05 -27.30 27.28
C HIS A 90 15.08 -26.03 26.42
N ILE A 91 16.27 -25.53 26.04
CA ILE A 91 16.40 -24.37 25.13
C ILE A 91 15.89 -24.71 23.73
N ILE A 92 16.25 -25.88 23.20
CA ILE A 92 15.80 -26.34 21.88
C ILE A 92 14.27 -26.46 21.87
N ALA A 93 13.68 -27.11 22.87
CA ALA A 93 12.23 -27.27 22.98
C ALA A 93 11.50 -25.92 23.12
N ALA A 94 12.05 -24.97 23.90
CA ALA A 94 11.49 -23.64 24.02
C ALA A 94 11.49 -22.89 22.68
N HIS A 95 12.58 -23.01 21.92
CA HIS A 95 12.72 -22.41 20.60
C HIS A 95 11.80 -23.04 19.54
N GLU A 96 11.62 -24.36 19.55
CA GLU A 96 10.64 -25.04 18.69
C GLU A 96 9.22 -24.56 19.00
N GLY A 97 8.84 -24.50 20.28
CA GLY A 97 7.54 -23.97 20.70
C GLY A 97 7.33 -22.51 20.29
N PHE A 98 8.37 -21.66 20.37
CA PHE A 98 8.33 -20.30 19.87
C PHE A 98 7.98 -20.25 18.38
N LEU A 99 8.66 -21.05 17.56
CA LEU A 99 8.43 -21.09 16.12
C LEU A 99 7.02 -21.57 15.76
N ASP A 100 6.52 -22.59 16.46
CA ASP A 100 5.17 -23.10 16.25
C ASP A 100 4.10 -22.06 16.62
N SER A 101 4.28 -21.37 17.75
CA SER A 101 3.42 -20.27 18.18
C SER A 101 3.40 -19.13 17.15
N VAL A 102 4.58 -18.69 16.66
CA VAL A 102 4.66 -17.65 15.64
C VAL A 102 3.99 -18.09 14.34
N ILE A 103 4.19 -19.32 13.89
CA ILE A 103 3.58 -19.85 12.67
C ILE A 103 2.06 -19.89 12.78
N SER A 104 1.53 -20.42 13.87
CA SER A 104 0.09 -20.51 14.05
C SER A 104 -0.56 -19.12 14.17
N ARG A 105 0.01 -18.24 15.01
CA ARG A 105 -0.54 -16.90 15.24
C ARG A 105 -0.37 -15.96 14.03
N CYS A 106 0.64 -16.17 13.18
CA CYS A 106 0.74 -15.50 11.87
C CYS A 106 -0.15 -16.13 10.78
N LEU A 107 -1.07 -17.04 11.13
CA LEU A 107 -2.00 -17.70 10.21
C LEU A 107 -1.31 -18.59 9.17
N LEU A 108 -0.11 -19.08 9.50
CA LEU A 108 0.70 -19.95 8.65
C LEU A 108 0.54 -21.43 9.01
N ASP A 109 -0.37 -21.82 9.90
CA ASP A 109 -0.69 -23.24 10.10
C ASP A 109 -1.72 -23.74 9.06
N THR A 110 -1.97 -25.04 9.06
CA THR A 110 -2.92 -25.67 8.12
C THR A 110 -4.38 -25.33 8.38
N ASN A 111 -4.74 -25.06 9.64
CA ASN A 111 -6.11 -24.76 10.04
C ASN A 111 -6.48 -23.32 9.66
N SER A 112 -5.51 -22.41 9.67
CA SER A 112 -5.65 -21.00 9.26
C SER A 112 -5.63 -20.78 7.73
N ARG A 113 -5.58 -21.84 6.92
CA ARG A 113 -5.39 -21.73 5.45
C ARG A 113 -6.48 -20.93 4.74
N SER A 114 -7.73 -21.04 5.16
CA SER A 114 -8.84 -20.26 4.56
C SER A 114 -8.64 -18.76 4.77
N LEU A 115 -8.30 -18.36 6.00
CA LEU A 115 -8.05 -16.96 6.35
C LEU A 115 -6.79 -16.42 5.65
N LEU A 116 -5.72 -17.22 5.59
CA LEU A 116 -4.51 -16.85 4.86
C LEU A 116 -4.79 -16.62 3.36
N ASN A 117 -5.68 -17.41 2.75
CA ASN A 117 -6.07 -17.22 1.36
C ASN A 117 -6.86 -15.91 1.17
N GLN A 118 -7.76 -15.56 2.09
CA GLN A 118 -8.45 -14.28 2.07
C GLN A 118 -7.45 -13.11 2.19
N LEU A 119 -6.49 -13.23 3.09
CA LEU A 119 -5.45 -12.21 3.27
C LEU A 119 -4.59 -12.02 2.00
N ARG A 120 -4.23 -13.13 1.33
CA ARG A 120 -3.54 -13.06 0.04
C ARG A 120 -4.38 -12.37 -1.03
N ALA A 121 -5.67 -12.69 -1.10
CA ALA A 121 -6.57 -12.01 -2.03
C ALA A 121 -6.65 -10.50 -1.77
N ILE A 122 -6.64 -10.07 -0.50
CA ILE A 122 -6.57 -8.64 -0.15
C ILE A 122 -5.26 -8.02 -0.64
N PHE A 123 -4.12 -8.70 -0.47
CA PHE A 123 -2.83 -8.20 -0.98
C PHE A 123 -2.83 -8.09 -2.50
N ASP A 124 -3.41 -9.06 -3.20
CA ASP A 124 -3.53 -9.02 -4.66
C ASP A 124 -4.45 -7.86 -5.10
N GLN A 125 -5.54 -7.60 -4.38
CA GLN A 125 -6.42 -6.44 -4.63
C GLN A 125 -5.71 -5.09 -4.43
N ILE A 126 -4.79 -4.97 -3.47
CA ILE A 126 -3.97 -3.75 -3.30
C ILE A 126 -3.09 -3.51 -4.54
N ILE A 127 -2.51 -4.57 -5.10
CA ILE A 127 -1.66 -4.48 -6.30
C ILE A 127 -2.51 -4.13 -7.53
N GLU A 128 -3.68 -4.76 -7.69
CA GLU A 128 -4.62 -4.43 -8.76
C GLU A 128 -5.08 -2.97 -8.68
N PHE A 129 -5.38 -2.48 -7.46
CA PHE A 129 -5.74 -1.10 -7.22
C PHE A 129 -4.61 -0.13 -7.60
N GLN A 130 -3.36 -0.44 -7.24
CA GLN A 130 -2.19 0.34 -7.66
C GLN A 130 -2.15 0.49 -9.19
N SER A 131 -2.24 -0.63 -9.91
CA SER A 131 -2.16 -0.64 -11.38
C SER A 131 -3.32 0.13 -12.03
N ALA A 132 -4.53 -0.02 -11.50
CA ALA A 132 -5.70 0.68 -12.01
C ALA A 132 -5.59 2.19 -11.78
N GLN A 133 -5.13 2.60 -10.60
CA GLN A 133 -4.94 3.98 -10.24
C GLN A 133 -3.83 4.66 -11.06
N ASP A 134 -2.71 3.97 -11.28
CA ASP A 134 -1.63 4.48 -12.14
C ASP A 134 -2.09 4.69 -13.58
N SER A 135 -2.92 3.77 -14.11
CA SER A 135 -3.50 3.91 -15.45
C SER A 135 -4.48 5.08 -15.54
N LEU A 136 -5.32 5.27 -14.51
CA LEU A 136 -6.23 6.41 -14.41
C LEU A 136 -5.44 7.73 -14.39
N TYR A 137 -4.42 7.83 -13.54
CA TYR A 137 -3.61 9.04 -13.43
C TYR A 137 -2.85 9.36 -14.70
N ARG A 138 -2.25 8.35 -15.36
CA ARG A 138 -1.58 8.55 -16.65
C ARG A 138 -2.52 9.18 -17.67
N SER A 139 -3.71 8.59 -17.84
CA SER A 139 -4.71 9.08 -18.78
C SER A 139 -5.20 10.49 -18.43
N ALA A 140 -5.43 10.77 -17.14
CA ALA A 140 -5.88 12.07 -16.68
C ALA A 140 -4.82 13.16 -16.85
N LEU A 141 -3.54 12.86 -16.61
CA LEU A 141 -2.44 13.81 -16.77
C LEU A 141 -2.14 14.08 -18.26
N GLU A 142 -2.28 13.08 -19.12
CA GLU A 142 -2.20 13.25 -20.58
C GLU A 142 -3.29 14.19 -21.09
N GLU A 143 -4.55 13.96 -20.69
CA GLU A 143 -5.68 14.83 -21.02
C GLU A 143 -5.49 16.26 -20.50
N LEU A 144 -5.05 16.42 -19.24
CA LEU A 144 -4.74 17.73 -18.67
C LEU A 144 -3.71 18.48 -19.52
N THR A 145 -2.65 17.80 -19.96
CA THR A 145 -1.60 18.38 -20.80
C THR A 145 -2.16 18.87 -22.13
N LEU A 146 -3.03 18.07 -22.77
CA LEU A 146 -3.67 18.44 -24.03
C LEU A 146 -4.57 19.67 -23.88
N ARG A 147 -5.33 19.77 -22.78
CA ARG A 147 -6.18 20.94 -22.49
C ARG A 147 -5.38 22.21 -22.30
N LEU A 148 -4.29 22.16 -21.52
CA LEU A 148 -3.41 23.30 -21.30
C LEU A 148 -2.79 23.79 -22.62
N GLN A 149 -2.33 22.87 -23.47
CA GLN A 149 -1.79 23.23 -24.79
C GLN A 149 -2.85 23.85 -25.71
N TYR A 150 -4.10 23.36 -25.65
CA TYR A 150 -5.19 23.93 -26.44
C TYR A 150 -5.54 25.35 -25.97
N GLU A 151 -5.60 25.59 -24.67
CA GLU A 151 -5.82 26.92 -24.10
C GLU A 151 -4.71 27.90 -24.49
N GLU A 152 -3.45 27.46 -24.45
CA GLU A 152 -2.31 28.28 -24.85
C GLU A 152 -2.37 28.67 -26.34
N ARG A 153 -2.65 27.71 -27.23
CA ARG A 153 -2.83 27.97 -28.67
C ARG A 153 -4.01 28.90 -28.93
N LYS A 154 -5.10 28.77 -28.16
CA LYS A 154 -6.26 29.66 -28.28
C LYS A 154 -5.88 31.09 -27.90
N LYS A 155 -5.18 31.29 -26.77
CA LYS A 155 -4.69 32.60 -26.34
C LYS A 155 -3.78 33.26 -27.36
N GLN A 156 -2.85 32.50 -27.96
CA GLN A 156 -1.95 33.01 -29.01
C GLN A 156 -2.74 33.53 -30.21
N ARG A 157 -3.71 32.76 -30.71
CA ARG A 157 -4.57 33.19 -31.81
C ARG A 157 -5.41 34.43 -31.49
N ASP A 158 -5.98 34.48 -30.29
CA ASP A 158 -6.79 35.63 -29.86
C ASP A 158 -5.93 36.91 -29.79
N SER A 159 -4.67 36.80 -29.32
CA SER A 159 -3.72 37.93 -29.28
C SER A 159 -3.23 38.40 -30.66
N GLU A 160 -3.06 37.50 -31.63
CA GLU A 160 -2.70 37.86 -33.00
C GLU A 160 -3.82 38.63 -33.71
N VAL A 161 -5.07 38.26 -33.46
CA VAL A 161 -6.25 38.95 -34.03
C VAL A 161 -6.38 40.37 -33.45
N GLU A 162 -6.25 40.54 -32.13
CA GLU A 162 -6.28 41.87 -31.49
C GLU A 162 -5.13 42.77 -31.94
N GLY A 163 -3.92 42.22 -32.12
CA GLY A 163 -2.77 42.97 -32.63
C GLY A 163 -2.96 43.46 -34.07
N SER A 164 -3.54 42.62 -34.94
CA SER A 164 -3.82 42.98 -36.35
C SER A 164 -4.94 44.01 -36.51
N GLY A 165 -5.85 44.13 -35.54
CA GLY A 165 -6.91 45.13 -35.53
C GLY A 165 -6.46 46.54 -35.12
N LEU A 166 -5.30 46.67 -34.48
CA LEU A 166 -4.73 47.95 -34.02
C LEU A 166 -3.78 48.60 -35.03
N GLU A 167 -3.39 47.90 -36.11
CA GLU A 167 -2.52 48.43 -37.17
C GLU A 167 -3.27 49.06 -38.36
N VAL A 168 -4.62 49.13 -38.32
CA VAL A 168 -5.46 49.58 -39.44
C VAL A 168 -6.12 50.96 -39.22
N ASP A 169 -5.90 51.62 -38.08
CA ASP A 169 -6.30 53.02 -37.82
C ASP A 169 -5.10 53.97 -37.79
#